data_AF-A0A1W9LCQ1-F1
#
_entry.id   AF-A0A1W9LCQ1-F1
#
_cell.length_a   1.000
_cell.length_b   1.000
_cell.length_c   1.000
_cell.angle_alpha   90.00
_cell.angle_beta   90.00
_cell.angle_gamma   90.00
#
_symmetry.space_group_name_H-M   'P 1'
#
loop_
_entity.id
_entity.type
_entity.pdbx_description
1 polymer ?
#
loop_
_entity_poly.entity_id
_entity_poly.type
_entity_poly.pdbx_seq_one_letter_code
_entity_poly.pdbx_strand_id
1 'polypeptide(L)'
;MKRIGAIALAALLAGCSGGGDPLGGRIEQQQAEIETLQRKLAEMEKSAAGQLADAAKTHGERMDRLEESSQRRVNEQRRLIDVLKERVAAAELRLAALETAAPQAPAPAPQATERPKTPRVSIYSAPDPVMEDFIEPPVGAKPDRFPIRVFDVASRKVVTGTHSSTKHFQTDEIVKDEYGMKGPRIERKEVEVNEYAYQIAFSVQNLTKTAKSVSARAGGDAVTQVVPPGETLTNVAVGAVMGSDLWISAGGESRSFAVVHETGK
;
A
#
# COMPACT_ATOMS: atom_id res chain seq x y z
N MET A 1 17.90 23.82 -45.33
CA MET A 1 16.58 23.89 -46.01
C MET A 1 16.24 25.38 -46.18
N LYS A 2 16.85 26.12 -47.13
CA LYS A 2 16.48 26.34 -48.54
C LYS A 2 15.00 26.74 -48.78
N ARG A 3 14.80 28.07 -48.94
CA ARG A 3 13.86 28.80 -49.82
C ARG A 3 12.36 28.76 -49.48
N ILE A 4 11.89 29.86 -48.90
CA ILE A 4 10.52 30.39 -48.98
C ILE A 4 10.72 31.90 -49.21
N GLY A 5 10.15 32.59 -50.19
CA GLY A 5 9.32 32.27 -51.33
C GLY A 5 9.18 33.61 -52.05
N ALA A 6 9.80 33.75 -53.22
CA ALA A 6 9.72 34.96 -54.02
C ALA A 6 8.32 35.02 -54.67
N ILE A 7 7.44 35.80 -54.07
CA ILE A 7 6.14 36.25 -54.61
C ILE A 7 6.17 37.76 -54.32
N ALA A 8 6.13 38.71 -55.25
CA ALA A 8 5.76 38.71 -56.64
C ALA A 8 6.62 39.75 -57.37
N LEU A 9 7.18 39.39 -58.53
CA LEU A 9 7.90 40.31 -59.41
C LEU A 9 7.58 39.95 -60.86
N ALA A 10 6.33 40.14 -61.27
CA ALA A 10 5.90 39.86 -62.65
C ALA A 10 4.62 40.61 -63.09
N ALA A 11 4.37 41.82 -62.60
CA ALA A 11 3.32 42.65 -63.16
C ALA A 11 3.69 44.12 -63.03
N LEU A 12 4.49 44.64 -63.96
CA LEU A 12 4.55 46.05 -64.41
C LEU A 12 5.82 46.32 -65.23
N LEU A 13 5.92 45.70 -66.39
CA LEU A 13 6.68 46.24 -67.51
C LEU A 13 5.86 46.08 -68.79
N ALA A 14 4.89 46.98 -68.97
CA ALA A 14 4.43 47.50 -70.28
C ALA A 14 3.11 48.27 -70.08
N GLY A 15 3.11 49.58 -70.29
CA GLY A 15 1.87 50.34 -70.46
C GLY A 15 1.89 51.80 -69.98
N CYS A 16 2.59 52.65 -70.74
CA CYS A 16 2.30 54.06 -71.04
C CYS A 16 1.67 55.03 -70.00
N SER A 17 2.44 56.09 -69.79
CA SER A 17 2.06 57.53 -69.79
C SER A 17 1.25 58.11 -68.64
N GLY A 18 1.91 59.04 -67.93
CA GLY A 18 1.33 60.35 -67.61
C GLY A 18 0.45 60.42 -66.36
N GLY A 19 1.04 60.87 -65.25
CA GLY A 19 0.31 61.28 -64.03
C GLY A 19 0.89 60.58 -62.81
N GLY A 20 1.33 61.38 -61.82
CA GLY A 20 2.17 60.98 -60.68
C GLY A 20 1.92 59.56 -60.15
N ASP A 21 3.00 58.78 -60.07
CA ASP A 21 3.01 57.33 -59.81
C ASP A 21 2.22 56.96 -58.55
N PRO A 22 0.99 56.41 -58.67
CA PRO A 22 0.22 55.93 -57.52
C PRO A 22 0.78 54.59 -56.97
N LEU A 23 1.76 54.02 -57.66
CA LEU A 23 2.43 52.77 -57.33
C LEU A 23 3.66 53.00 -56.43
N GLY A 24 4.38 54.11 -56.59
CA GLY A 24 5.54 54.44 -55.75
C GLY A 24 5.17 54.59 -54.28
N GLY A 25 4.11 55.35 -53.98
CA GLY A 25 3.61 55.51 -52.61
C GLY A 25 3.06 54.21 -52.00
N ARG A 26 2.51 53.28 -52.81
CA ARG A 26 2.08 51.96 -52.34
C ARG A 26 3.25 51.03 -52.04
N ILE A 27 4.32 51.08 -52.84
CA ILE A 27 5.53 50.29 -52.60
C ILE A 27 6.24 50.78 -51.33
N GLU A 28 6.35 52.09 -51.12
CA GLU A 28 6.91 52.67 -49.89
C GLU A 28 6.07 52.31 -48.66
N GLN A 29 4.74 52.35 -48.78
CA GLN A 29 3.84 51.95 -47.70
C GLN A 29 3.97 50.45 -47.38
N GLN A 30 4.08 49.59 -48.40
CA GLN A 30 4.32 48.15 -48.22
C GLN A 30 5.70 47.87 -47.60
N GLN A 31 6.74 48.62 -47.95
CA GLN A 31 8.06 48.50 -47.34
C GLN A 31 8.03 48.87 -45.86
N ALA A 32 7.33 49.96 -45.49
CA ALA A 32 7.16 50.36 -44.10
C ALA A 32 6.37 49.32 -43.27
N GLU A 33 5.35 48.70 -43.87
CA GLU A 33 4.60 47.59 -43.25
C GLU A 33 5.47 46.33 -43.07
N ILE A 34 6.30 45.98 -44.05
CA ILE A 34 7.24 44.86 -43.94
C ILE A 34 8.25 45.11 -42.82
N GLU A 35 8.83 46.31 -42.74
CA GLU A 35 9.77 46.66 -41.67
C GLU A 35 9.12 46.58 -40.28
N THR A 36 7.88 47.06 -40.14
CA THR A 36 7.16 46.98 -38.86
C THR A 36 6.83 45.54 -38.49
N LEU A 37 6.45 44.70 -39.46
CA LEU A 37 6.23 43.26 -39.22
C LEU A 37 7.54 42.54 -38.85
N GLN A 38 8.66 42.88 -39.48
CA GLN A 38 9.98 42.33 -39.13
C GLN A 38 10.41 42.71 -37.72
N ARG A 39 10.20 43.98 -37.30
CA ARG A 39 10.48 44.41 -35.92
C ARG A 39 9.60 43.67 -34.91
N LYS A 40 8.30 43.50 -35.20
CA LYS A 40 7.38 42.73 -34.35
C LYS A 40 7.78 41.27 -34.26
N LEU A 41 8.20 40.65 -35.36
CA LEU A 41 8.70 39.27 -35.37
C LEU A 41 9.95 39.12 -34.50
N ALA A 42 10.93 40.01 -34.66
CA ALA A 42 12.15 39.98 -33.85
C ALA A 42 11.86 40.19 -32.34
N GLU A 43 10.89 41.04 -32.01
CA GLU A 43 10.46 41.25 -30.62
C GLU A 43 9.72 40.03 -30.05
N MET A 44 8.86 39.38 -30.83
CA MET A 44 8.22 38.12 -30.45
C MET A 44 9.25 37.00 -30.25
N GLU A 45 10.21 36.84 -31.16
CA GLU A 45 11.27 35.85 -31.04
C GLU A 45 12.13 36.09 -29.78
N LYS A 46 12.48 37.34 -29.51
CA LYS A 46 13.24 37.72 -28.32
C LYS A 46 12.47 37.45 -27.02
N SER A 47 11.19 37.79 -26.98
CA SER A 47 10.33 37.51 -25.82
C SER A 47 10.10 36.01 -25.60
N ALA A 48 9.88 35.24 -26.67
CA ALA A 48 9.75 33.79 -26.59
C ALA A 48 11.04 33.12 -26.10
N ALA A 49 12.21 33.57 -26.60
CA ALA A 49 13.50 33.08 -26.12
C ALA A 49 13.73 33.40 -24.63
N GLY A 50 13.34 34.61 -24.19
CA GLY A 50 13.38 34.98 -22.77
C GLY A 50 12.49 34.10 -21.90
N GLN A 51 11.23 33.90 -22.30
CA GLN A 51 10.29 33.03 -21.57
C GLN A 51 10.77 31.58 -21.49
N LEU A 52 11.35 31.06 -22.57
CA LEU A 52 11.93 29.71 -22.57
C LEU A 52 13.15 29.60 -21.65
N ALA A 53 14.01 30.61 -21.63
CA ALA A 53 15.16 30.64 -20.72
C ALA A 53 14.72 30.68 -19.24
N ASP A 54 13.72 31.49 -18.91
CA ASP A 54 13.16 31.58 -17.56
C ASP A 54 12.44 30.27 -17.16
N ALA A 55 11.70 29.66 -18.08
CA ALA A 55 11.06 28.36 -17.86
C ALA A 55 12.11 27.24 -17.66
N ALA A 56 13.18 27.22 -18.45
CA ALA A 56 14.26 26.25 -18.28
C ALA A 56 14.97 26.42 -16.93
N LYS A 57 15.23 27.67 -16.52
CA LYS A 57 15.86 27.98 -15.23
C LYS A 57 14.98 27.54 -14.05
N THR A 58 13.71 27.93 -14.05
CA THR A 58 12.76 27.57 -12.98
C THR A 58 12.53 26.07 -12.90
N HIS A 59 12.50 25.38 -14.05
CA HIS A 59 12.43 23.93 -14.09
C HIS A 59 13.70 23.27 -13.52
N GLY A 60 14.89 23.78 -13.87
CA GLY A 60 16.16 23.33 -13.31
C GLY A 60 16.20 23.45 -11.79
N GLU A 61 15.87 24.62 -11.24
CA GLU A 61 15.80 24.84 -9.79
C GLU A 61 14.79 23.92 -9.10
N ARG A 62 13.68 23.59 -9.76
CA ARG A 62 12.68 22.65 -9.23
C ARG A 62 13.23 21.22 -9.21
N MET A 63 13.95 20.81 -10.24
CA MET A 63 14.58 19.49 -10.31
C MET A 63 15.66 19.34 -9.24
N ASP A 64 16.51 20.35 -9.05
CA ASP A 64 17.55 20.33 -8.00
C ASP A 64 16.94 20.19 -6.60
N ARG A 65 15.84 20.90 -6.31
CA ARG A 65 15.11 20.78 -5.03
C ARG A 65 14.48 19.40 -4.85
N LEU A 66 13.96 18.80 -5.93
CA LEU A 66 13.39 17.46 -5.88
C LEU A 66 14.47 16.41 -5.64
N GLU A 67 15.62 16.53 -6.30
CA GLU A 67 16.77 15.67 -6.09
C GLU A 67 17.30 15.77 -4.66
N GLU A 68 17.45 16.99 -4.12
CA GLU A 68 17.86 17.20 -2.75
C GLU A 68 16.86 16.60 -1.74
N SER A 69 15.56 16.77 -1.97
CA SER A 69 14.51 16.17 -1.13
C SER A 69 14.54 14.64 -1.18
N SER A 70 14.71 14.07 -2.37
CA SER A 70 14.83 12.63 -2.56
C SER A 70 16.07 12.08 -1.83
N GLN A 71 17.21 12.74 -1.97
CA GLN A 71 18.45 12.32 -1.33
C GLN A 71 18.36 12.38 0.20
N ARG A 72 17.72 13.41 0.76
CA ARG A 72 17.45 13.52 2.20
C ARG A 72 16.57 12.35 2.68
N ARG A 73 15.53 11.98 1.94
CA ARG A 73 14.66 10.84 2.28
C ARG A 73 15.42 9.52 2.24
N VAL A 74 16.25 9.28 1.23
CA VAL A 74 17.08 8.07 1.13
C VAL A 74 18.05 7.97 2.31
N ASN A 75 18.71 9.08 2.66
CA ASN A 75 19.62 9.12 3.81
C ASN A 75 18.89 8.83 5.13
N GLU A 76 17.68 9.36 5.30
CA GLU A 76 16.87 9.09 6.50
C GLU A 76 16.41 7.63 6.56
N GLN A 77 15.95 7.06 5.45
CA GLN A 77 15.62 5.64 5.37
C GLN A 77 16.82 4.76 5.74
N ARG A 78 18.02 5.10 5.25
CA ARG A 78 19.24 4.36 5.59
C ARG A 78 19.54 4.41 7.09
N ARG A 79 19.43 5.59 7.71
CA ARG A 79 19.58 5.74 9.17
C ARG A 79 18.58 4.89 9.95
N LEU A 80 17.30 4.90 9.54
CA LEU A 80 16.27 4.09 10.18
C LEU A 80 16.54 2.59 10.05
N ILE A 81 17.02 2.14 8.88
CA ILE A 81 17.42 0.75 8.66
C ILE A 81 18.57 0.37 9.60
N ASP A 82 19.57 1.24 9.77
CA ASP A 82 20.70 0.96 10.66
C ASP A 82 20.26 0.86 12.13
N VAL A 83 19.38 1.77 12.59
CA VAL A 83 18.77 1.70 13.93
C VAL A 83 17.95 0.42 14.12
N LEU A 84 17.21 -0.01 13.09
CA LEU A 84 16.44 -1.26 13.16
C LEU A 84 17.35 -2.48 13.23
N LYS A 85 18.45 -2.51 12.46
CA LYS A 85 19.45 -3.59 12.54
C LYS A 85 20.07 -3.68 13.93
N GLU A 86 20.42 -2.55 14.55
CA GLU A 86 20.93 -2.52 15.91
C GLU A 86 19.90 -3.07 16.92
N ARG A 87 18.63 -2.71 16.78
CA ARG A 87 17.56 -3.22 17.65
C ARG A 87 17.32 -4.71 17.47
N VAL A 88 17.39 -5.21 16.24
CA VAL A 88 17.27 -6.65 15.94
C VAL A 88 18.43 -7.40 16.57
N ALA A 89 19.68 -6.94 16.37
CA ALA A 89 20.85 -7.56 16.98
C ALA A 89 20.77 -7.58 18.52
N ALA A 90 20.30 -6.49 19.14
CA ALA A 90 20.08 -6.43 20.58
C ALA A 90 18.97 -7.38 21.06
N ALA A 91 17.92 -7.58 20.26
CA ALA A 91 16.86 -8.53 20.57
C ALA A 91 17.35 -9.98 20.43
N GLU A 92 18.14 -10.29 19.40
CA GLU A 92 18.76 -11.60 19.20
C GLU A 92 19.71 -11.96 20.35
N LEU A 93 20.55 -11.01 20.81
CA LEU A 93 21.41 -11.21 21.98
C LEU A 93 20.61 -11.50 23.25
N ARG A 94 19.49 -10.78 23.48
CA ARG A 94 18.59 -11.06 24.61
C ARG A 94 17.93 -12.43 24.50
N LEU A 95 17.55 -12.83 23.29
CA LEU A 95 16.93 -14.12 23.04
C LEU A 95 17.93 -15.25 23.28
N ALA A 96 19.17 -15.12 22.78
CA ALA A 96 20.25 -16.06 23.07
C ALA A 96 20.56 -16.15 24.58
N ALA A 97 20.58 -15.02 25.29
CA ALA A 97 20.76 -15.02 26.75
C ALA A 97 19.63 -15.77 27.48
N LEU A 98 18.37 -15.59 27.06
CA LEU A 98 17.22 -16.32 27.60
C LEU A 98 17.26 -17.82 27.25
N GLU A 99 17.67 -18.18 26.04
CA GLU A 99 17.86 -19.56 25.62
C GLU A 99 18.99 -20.25 26.40
N THR A 100 20.05 -19.53 26.77
CA THR A 100 21.12 -20.05 27.65
C THR A 100 20.72 -20.11 29.13
N ALA A 101 19.70 -19.36 29.55
CA ALA A 101 19.15 -19.42 30.91
C ALA A 101 18.07 -20.52 31.07
N ALA A 102 17.40 -20.90 29.98
CA ALA A 102 16.41 -21.98 29.93
C ALA A 102 16.91 -23.39 30.32
N PRO A 103 18.19 -23.82 30.14
CA PRO A 103 18.62 -25.17 30.48
C PRO A 103 18.70 -25.44 31.99
N GLN A 104 18.50 -24.44 32.86
CA GLN A 104 18.53 -24.63 34.32
C GLN A 104 17.15 -24.78 34.97
N ALA A 105 16.06 -24.68 34.21
CA ALA A 105 14.76 -25.14 34.70
C ALA A 105 14.67 -26.66 34.49
N PRO A 106 14.42 -27.48 35.52
CA PRO A 106 14.29 -28.92 35.34
C PRO A 106 13.17 -29.19 34.33
N ALA A 107 13.50 -29.91 33.26
CA ALA A 107 12.57 -30.23 32.19
C ALA A 107 11.36 -30.98 32.76
N PRO A 108 10.12 -30.47 32.62
CA PRO A 108 8.95 -31.31 32.80
C PRO A 108 8.96 -32.38 31.70
N ALA A 109 8.67 -33.63 32.09
CA ALA A 109 8.69 -34.80 31.22
C ALA A 109 7.96 -34.56 29.87
N PRO A 110 8.40 -35.20 28.77
CA PRO A 110 7.85 -34.95 27.44
C PRO A 110 6.37 -35.35 27.40
N GLN A 111 5.49 -34.36 27.51
CA GLN A 111 4.09 -34.53 27.17
C GLN A 111 3.96 -34.39 25.66
N ALA A 112 3.55 -35.47 25.00
CA ALA A 112 3.11 -35.45 23.62
C ALA A 112 2.12 -34.30 23.44
N THR A 113 2.50 -33.30 22.65
CA THR A 113 1.71 -32.08 22.45
C THR A 113 0.60 -32.37 21.44
N GLU A 114 -0.41 -33.10 21.87
CA GLU A 114 -1.76 -32.79 21.39
C GLU A 114 -2.02 -31.35 21.82
N ARG A 115 -2.09 -30.42 20.85
CA ARG A 115 -2.49 -29.04 21.15
C ARG A 115 -3.84 -29.12 21.87
N PRO A 116 -3.94 -28.64 23.13
CA PRO A 116 -5.21 -28.65 23.82
C PRO A 116 -6.20 -27.81 23.00
N LYS A 117 -7.35 -28.39 22.66
CA LYS A 117 -8.52 -27.66 22.12
C LYS A 117 -9.10 -26.67 23.13
N THR A 118 -8.55 -26.61 24.34
CA THR A 118 -9.01 -25.72 25.39
C THR A 118 -8.42 -24.31 25.22
N PRO A 119 -9.27 -23.27 25.25
CA PRO A 119 -8.82 -21.89 25.13
C PRO A 119 -7.86 -21.53 26.27
N ARG A 120 -6.73 -20.86 25.95
CA ARG A 120 -5.82 -20.37 26.99
C ARG A 120 -6.34 -19.05 27.53
N VAL A 121 -6.58 -19.01 28.84
CA VAL A 121 -7.06 -17.81 29.55
C VAL A 121 -5.85 -16.99 30.00
N SER A 122 -5.80 -15.72 29.62
CA SER A 122 -4.85 -14.75 30.16
C SER A 122 -5.65 -13.72 30.95
N ILE A 123 -5.55 -13.79 32.27
CA ILE A 123 -6.29 -12.91 33.17
C ILE A 123 -5.48 -11.62 33.32
N TYR A 124 -5.93 -10.54 32.69
CA TYR A 124 -5.57 -9.19 33.14
C TYR A 124 -6.55 -8.82 34.25
N SER A 125 -6.04 -8.48 35.44
CA SER A 125 -6.82 -8.29 36.66
C SER A 125 -7.78 -7.09 36.57
N ALA A 126 -8.98 -7.34 36.03
CA ALA A 126 -10.17 -6.54 36.27
C ALA A 126 -11.00 -7.20 37.39
N PRO A 127 -11.90 -6.47 38.08
CA PRO A 127 -12.74 -7.08 39.11
C PRO A 127 -13.58 -8.21 38.48
N ASP A 128 -13.52 -9.39 39.10
CA ASP A 128 -14.31 -10.56 38.70
C ASP A 128 -15.78 -10.15 38.43
N PRO A 129 -16.39 -10.58 37.32
CA PRO A 129 -17.81 -10.33 37.10
C PRO A 129 -18.61 -10.91 38.25
N VAL A 130 -19.51 -10.09 38.82
CA VAL A 130 -20.37 -10.48 39.93
C VAL A 130 -21.22 -11.68 39.50
N MET A 131 -21.20 -12.78 40.25
CA MET A 131 -21.94 -14.02 39.92
C MET A 131 -23.44 -13.78 39.66
N GLU A 132 -24.02 -12.73 40.24
CA GLU A 132 -25.43 -12.34 40.08
C GLU A 132 -25.77 -11.76 38.70
N ASP A 133 -24.76 -11.29 37.96
CA ASP A 133 -24.91 -10.70 36.62
C ASP A 133 -25.09 -11.77 35.54
N PHE A 134 -24.81 -13.05 35.83
CA PHE A 134 -25.06 -14.13 34.88
C PHE A 134 -26.56 -14.41 34.76
N ILE A 135 -27.03 -14.69 33.53
CA ILE A 135 -28.40 -15.14 33.27
C ILE A 135 -28.59 -16.52 33.90
N GLU A 136 -27.66 -17.43 33.60
CA GLU A 136 -27.55 -18.72 34.26
C GLU A 136 -26.21 -18.78 35.00
N PRO A 137 -26.21 -18.99 36.33
CA PRO A 137 -24.98 -19.02 37.10
C PRO A 137 -24.11 -20.19 36.63
N PRO A 138 -22.80 -19.97 36.38
CA PRO A 138 -21.93 -21.04 35.91
C PRO A 138 -21.81 -22.14 36.98
N VAL A 139 -22.02 -23.39 36.56
CA VAL A 139 -22.11 -24.57 37.43
C VAL A 139 -20.78 -25.34 37.45
N GLY A 140 -20.37 -25.83 38.63
CA GLY A 140 -19.22 -26.75 38.78
C GLY A 140 -18.23 -26.34 39.88
N ALA A 141 -17.24 -27.20 40.15
CA ALA A 141 -16.20 -26.94 41.16
C ALA A 141 -15.22 -25.81 40.78
N LYS A 142 -15.10 -25.53 39.47
CA LYS A 142 -14.34 -24.42 38.90
C LYS A 142 -15.19 -23.78 37.79
N PRO A 143 -16.21 -22.98 38.16
CA PRO A 143 -17.14 -22.42 37.20
C PRO A 143 -16.42 -21.46 36.25
N ASP A 144 -16.69 -21.59 34.96
CA ASP A 144 -16.17 -20.67 33.95
C ASP A 144 -16.89 -19.31 34.10
N ARG A 145 -16.14 -18.27 34.50
CA ARG A 145 -16.66 -16.91 34.73
C ARG A 145 -16.48 -15.98 33.54
N PHE A 146 -16.17 -16.48 32.35
CA PHE A 146 -16.12 -15.62 31.17
C PHE A 146 -17.53 -15.13 30.84
N PRO A 147 -17.76 -13.81 30.73
CA PRO A 147 -19.12 -13.26 30.61
C PRO A 147 -19.77 -13.53 29.24
N ILE A 148 -19.04 -14.16 28.32
CA ILE A 148 -19.48 -14.45 26.97
C ILE A 148 -19.10 -15.89 26.57
N ARG A 149 -19.85 -16.45 25.63
CA ARG A 149 -19.55 -17.72 24.99
C ARG A 149 -19.14 -17.46 23.54
N VAL A 150 -18.07 -18.12 23.08
CA VAL A 150 -17.54 -17.99 21.72
C VAL A 150 -17.62 -19.35 21.04
N PHE A 151 -18.12 -19.38 19.81
CA PHE A 151 -18.30 -20.61 19.04
C PHE A 151 -18.25 -20.34 17.52
N ASP A 152 -18.28 -21.40 16.72
CA ASP A 152 -18.15 -21.36 15.25
C ASP A 152 -16.93 -20.59 14.74
N VAL A 153 -15.80 -20.71 15.44
CA VAL A 153 -14.55 -20.04 15.08
C VAL A 153 -13.94 -20.71 13.85
N ALA A 154 -13.97 -20.03 12.71
CA ALA A 154 -13.43 -20.53 11.45
C ALA A 154 -12.60 -19.44 10.74
N SER A 155 -11.46 -19.82 10.15
CA SER A 155 -10.72 -18.90 9.29
C SER A 155 -11.12 -19.07 7.83
N ARG A 156 -11.19 -17.97 7.10
CA ARG A 156 -11.36 -17.96 5.64
C ARG A 156 -10.31 -17.07 4.97
N LYS A 157 -9.91 -17.47 3.76
CA LYS A 157 -9.08 -16.66 2.87
C LYS A 157 -9.98 -15.71 2.08
N VAL A 158 -9.69 -14.42 2.12
CA VAL A 158 -10.47 -13.38 1.41
C VAL A 158 -9.56 -12.68 0.43
N VAL A 159 -10.04 -12.48 -0.81
CA VAL A 159 -9.32 -11.71 -1.82
C VAL A 159 -9.50 -10.22 -1.50
N THR A 160 -8.41 -9.51 -1.24
CA THR A 160 -8.42 -8.09 -0.87
C THR A 160 -8.05 -7.16 -2.01
N GLY A 161 -7.45 -7.69 -3.07
CA GLY A 161 -7.00 -6.92 -4.22
C GLY A 161 -6.40 -7.80 -5.30
N THR A 162 -5.92 -7.14 -6.35
CA THR A 162 -5.16 -7.75 -7.45
C THR A 162 -3.97 -6.86 -7.77
N HIS A 163 -2.81 -7.46 -8.01
CA HIS A 163 -1.66 -6.74 -8.56
C HIS A 163 -1.12 -7.44 -9.80
N SER A 164 -0.60 -6.65 -10.74
CA SER A 164 0.07 -7.17 -11.93
C SER A 164 1.44 -7.73 -11.54
N SER A 165 1.66 -9.01 -11.83
CA SER A 165 2.95 -9.68 -11.68
C SER A 165 3.47 -10.10 -13.05
N THR A 166 4.77 -10.05 -13.27
CA THR A 166 5.36 -10.51 -14.53
C THR A 166 5.75 -11.98 -14.42
N LYS A 167 5.18 -12.83 -15.27
CA LYS A 167 5.60 -14.23 -15.38
C LYS A 167 6.39 -14.44 -16.67
N HIS A 168 7.50 -15.17 -16.54
CA HIS A 168 8.33 -15.60 -17.65
C HIS A 168 7.80 -16.92 -18.21
N PHE A 169 7.48 -16.93 -19.50
CA PHE A 169 7.12 -18.14 -20.23
C PHE A 169 8.27 -18.47 -21.18
N GLN A 170 8.87 -19.64 -21.02
CA GLN A 170 9.78 -20.18 -22.02
C GLN A 170 8.95 -20.67 -23.18
N THR A 171 9.21 -20.12 -24.36
CA THR A 171 8.60 -20.57 -25.62
C THR A 171 9.53 -21.58 -26.30
N ASP A 172 8.96 -22.45 -27.13
CA ASP A 172 9.73 -23.43 -27.91
C ASP A 172 10.54 -22.78 -29.06
N GLU A 173 10.38 -21.47 -29.27
CA GLU A 173 11.11 -20.70 -30.27
C GLU A 173 12.54 -20.43 -29.79
N ILE A 174 13.53 -20.99 -30.47
CA ILE A 174 14.95 -20.76 -30.17
C ILE A 174 15.41 -19.48 -30.86
N VAL A 175 15.71 -18.44 -30.07
CA VAL A 175 16.17 -17.13 -30.56
C VAL A 175 17.62 -16.91 -30.11
N LYS A 176 18.41 -16.19 -30.91
CA LYS A 176 19.74 -15.76 -30.51
C LYS A 176 19.64 -14.54 -29.61
N ASP A 177 20.28 -14.58 -28.45
CA ASP A 177 20.40 -13.43 -27.57
C ASP A 177 21.37 -12.36 -28.11
N GLU A 178 21.50 -11.25 -27.39
CA GLU A 178 22.40 -10.13 -27.75
C GLU A 178 23.89 -10.52 -27.79
N TYR A 179 24.24 -11.69 -27.24
CA TYR A 179 25.58 -12.26 -27.22
C TYR A 179 25.76 -13.39 -28.24
N GLY A 180 24.75 -13.65 -29.08
CA GLY A 180 24.77 -14.65 -30.14
C GLY A 180 24.52 -16.09 -29.68
N MET A 181 24.22 -16.31 -28.41
CA MET A 181 23.90 -17.62 -27.84
C MET A 181 22.44 -17.97 -28.14
N LYS A 182 22.21 -19.20 -28.61
CA LYS A 182 20.86 -19.70 -28.92
C LYS A 182 20.20 -20.21 -27.64
N GLY A 183 19.07 -19.62 -27.26
CA GLY A 183 18.27 -20.05 -26.12
C GLY A 183 16.77 -19.98 -26.43
N PRO A 184 15.93 -20.64 -25.61
CA PRO A 184 14.48 -20.50 -25.73
C PRO A 184 14.08 -19.05 -25.49
N ARG A 185 13.22 -18.49 -26.36
CA ARG A 185 12.71 -17.14 -26.20
C ARG A 185 11.87 -17.08 -24.94
N ILE A 186 12.23 -16.16 -24.05
CA ILE A 186 11.51 -15.89 -22.81
C ILE A 186 10.50 -14.77 -23.09
N GLU A 187 9.23 -15.12 -23.13
CA GLU A 187 8.16 -14.13 -23.21
C GLU A 187 7.80 -13.65 -21.80
N ARG A 188 7.73 -12.33 -21.62
CA ARG A 188 7.26 -11.70 -20.38
C ARG A 188 5.79 -11.35 -20.56
N LYS A 189 4.92 -11.98 -19.77
CA LYS A 189 3.50 -11.59 -19.71
C LYS A 189 3.18 -11.05 -18.35
N GLU A 190 2.46 -9.94 -18.33
CA GLU A 190 1.80 -9.46 -17.12
C GLU A 190 0.60 -10.36 -16.84
N VAL A 191 0.52 -10.86 -15.61
CA VAL A 191 -0.54 -11.71 -15.10
C VAL A 191 -1.07 -11.06 -13.84
N GLU A 192 -2.38 -10.87 -13.76
CA GLU A 192 -3.02 -10.41 -12.54
C GLU A 192 -3.01 -11.52 -11.49
N VAL A 193 -2.45 -11.23 -10.32
CA VAL A 193 -2.39 -12.16 -9.19
C VAL A 193 -3.24 -11.59 -8.06
N ASN A 194 -4.08 -12.45 -7.48
CA ASN A 194 -4.93 -12.09 -6.34
C ASN A 194 -4.08 -11.87 -5.08
N GLU A 195 -4.35 -10.77 -4.39
CA GLU A 195 -3.88 -10.52 -3.03
C GLU A 195 -4.86 -11.11 -2.04
N TYR A 196 -4.34 -11.77 -1.01
CA TYR A 196 -5.15 -12.48 -0.04
C TYR A 196 -4.90 -11.93 1.36
N ALA A 197 -5.98 -11.69 2.09
CA ALA A 197 -5.96 -11.55 3.54
C ALA A 197 -6.67 -12.74 4.19
N TYR A 198 -6.39 -12.94 5.48
CA TYR A 198 -7.10 -13.92 6.28
C TYR A 198 -8.14 -13.19 7.12
N GLN A 199 -9.31 -13.79 7.28
CA GLN A 199 -10.33 -13.35 8.21
C GLN A 199 -10.75 -14.51 9.08
N ILE A 200 -11.03 -14.25 10.34
CA ILE A 200 -11.66 -15.20 11.24
C ILE A 200 -13.09 -14.77 11.47
N ALA A 201 -14.02 -15.66 11.15
CA ALA A 201 -15.43 -15.53 11.46
C ALA A 201 -15.73 -16.32 12.74
N PHE A 202 -16.57 -15.76 13.61
CA PHE A 202 -17.01 -16.42 14.84
C PHE A 202 -18.37 -15.89 15.27
N SER A 203 -19.01 -16.61 16.19
CA SER A 203 -20.23 -16.19 16.87
C SER A 203 -19.94 -15.95 18.35
N VAL A 204 -20.59 -14.95 18.94
CA VAL A 204 -20.45 -14.61 20.35
C VAL A 204 -21.82 -14.42 21.00
N GLN A 205 -22.02 -15.05 22.15
CA GLN A 205 -23.24 -14.94 22.96
C GLN A 205 -22.91 -14.29 24.29
N ASN A 206 -23.70 -13.31 24.72
CA ASN A 206 -23.60 -12.72 26.04
C ASN A 206 -24.34 -13.59 27.08
N LEU A 207 -23.63 -14.04 28.12
CA LEU A 207 -24.20 -14.88 29.17
C LEU A 207 -24.69 -14.06 30.38
N THR A 208 -24.60 -12.74 30.31
CA THR A 208 -24.93 -11.83 31.41
C THR A 208 -26.19 -11.00 31.14
N LYS A 209 -26.76 -10.45 32.22
CA LYS A 209 -27.94 -9.58 32.25
C LYS A 209 -27.61 -8.14 31.85
N THR A 210 -26.34 -7.79 31.81
CA THR A 210 -25.84 -6.49 31.34
C THR A 210 -25.19 -6.60 29.96
N ALA A 211 -25.26 -5.52 29.19
CA ALA A 211 -24.57 -5.47 27.90
C ALA A 211 -23.06 -5.54 28.12
N LYS A 212 -22.34 -6.30 27.28
CA LYS A 212 -20.88 -6.44 27.38
C LYS A 212 -20.20 -5.93 26.13
N SER A 213 -19.17 -5.11 26.33
CA SER A 213 -18.24 -4.75 25.27
C SER A 213 -17.25 -5.89 25.07
N VAL A 214 -17.20 -6.42 23.86
CA VAL A 214 -16.36 -7.53 23.44
C VAL A 214 -15.38 -7.01 22.42
N SER A 215 -14.09 -7.12 22.73
CA SER A 215 -13.00 -6.81 21.80
C SER A 215 -12.41 -8.11 21.28
N ALA A 216 -12.40 -8.29 19.96
CA ALA A 216 -11.84 -9.46 19.29
C ALA A 216 -10.69 -9.05 18.39
N ARG A 217 -9.58 -9.79 18.44
CA ARG A 217 -8.39 -9.56 17.61
C ARG A 217 -7.79 -10.88 17.16
N ALA A 218 -7.23 -10.92 15.97
CA ALA A 218 -6.46 -12.07 15.48
C ALA A 218 -5.23 -11.62 14.67
N GLY A 219 -4.52 -10.61 15.16
CA GLY A 219 -3.45 -9.97 14.42
C GLY A 219 -3.24 -8.54 14.86
N GLY A 220 -3.04 -7.63 13.90
CA GLY A 220 -2.85 -6.20 14.17
C GLY A 220 -4.14 -5.48 14.57
N ASP A 221 -5.25 -5.79 13.94
CA ASP A 221 -6.50 -5.06 14.12
C ASP A 221 -7.42 -5.73 15.15
N ALA A 222 -8.10 -4.90 15.95
CA ALA A 222 -9.10 -5.32 16.91
C ALA A 222 -10.48 -4.74 16.53
N VAL A 223 -11.51 -5.58 16.62
CA VAL A 223 -12.91 -5.20 16.40
C VAL A 223 -13.61 -5.22 17.76
N THR A 224 -14.23 -4.10 18.13
CA THR A 224 -15.01 -4.00 19.37
C THR A 224 -16.49 -3.92 19.05
N GLN A 225 -17.29 -4.79 19.67
CA GLN A 225 -18.73 -4.81 19.53
C GLN A 225 -19.40 -4.87 20.90
N VAL A 226 -20.56 -4.24 21.03
CA VAL A 226 -21.39 -4.36 22.23
C VAL A 226 -22.41 -5.46 21.98
N VAL A 227 -22.37 -6.51 22.80
CA VAL A 227 -23.32 -7.63 22.76
C VAL A 227 -24.42 -7.36 23.80
N PRO A 228 -25.70 -7.22 23.38
CA PRO A 228 -26.80 -7.04 24.31
C PRO A 228 -26.97 -8.23 25.28
N PRO A 229 -27.67 -8.06 26.41
CA PRO A 229 -27.90 -9.13 27.39
C PRO A 229 -28.58 -10.36 26.77
N GLY A 230 -28.00 -11.55 26.95
CA GLY A 230 -28.57 -12.82 26.46
C GLY A 230 -28.57 -13.02 24.95
N GLU A 231 -28.16 -12.01 24.18
CA GLU A 231 -28.17 -12.06 22.72
C GLU A 231 -26.91 -12.71 22.14
N THR A 232 -27.05 -13.19 20.90
CA THR A 232 -25.96 -13.78 20.12
C THR A 232 -25.70 -12.93 18.88
N LEU A 233 -24.46 -12.47 18.72
CA LEU A 233 -23.98 -11.91 17.46
C LEU A 233 -23.36 -13.04 16.65
N THR A 234 -23.84 -13.21 15.41
CA THR A 234 -23.35 -14.23 14.48
C THR A 234 -22.47 -13.61 13.41
N ASN A 235 -21.55 -14.40 12.87
CA ASN A 235 -20.68 -14.00 11.75
C ASN A 235 -19.85 -12.73 12.01
N VAL A 236 -19.41 -12.53 13.25
CA VAL A 236 -18.44 -11.48 13.58
C VAL A 236 -17.13 -11.83 12.90
N ALA A 237 -16.60 -10.91 12.10
CA ALA A 237 -15.38 -11.11 11.34
C ALA A 237 -14.27 -10.16 11.81
N VAL A 238 -13.06 -10.70 11.97
CA VAL A 238 -11.86 -9.92 12.29
C VAL A 238 -10.74 -10.25 11.30
N GLY A 239 -9.96 -9.24 10.93
CA GLY A 239 -8.75 -9.41 10.14
C GLY A 239 -7.75 -10.28 10.89
N ALA A 240 -7.16 -11.25 10.20
CA ALA A 240 -6.31 -12.27 10.79
C ALA A 240 -4.94 -12.36 10.12
N VAL A 241 -3.93 -12.77 10.88
CA VAL A 241 -2.65 -13.24 10.34
C VAL A 241 -2.69 -14.76 10.26
N MET A 242 -2.06 -15.34 9.23
CA MET A 242 -2.03 -16.80 9.09
C MET A 242 -1.40 -17.45 10.34
N GLY A 243 -2.10 -18.42 10.95
CA GLY A 243 -1.62 -19.12 12.15
C GLY A 243 -1.91 -18.40 13.48
N SER A 244 -2.58 -17.25 13.48
CA SER A 244 -2.91 -16.53 14.72
C SER A 244 -4.15 -17.12 15.43
N ASP A 245 -4.07 -17.25 16.74
CA ASP A 245 -5.25 -17.52 17.58
C ASP A 245 -6.18 -16.30 17.65
N LEU A 246 -7.47 -16.56 17.83
CA LEU A 246 -8.47 -15.52 18.07
C LEU A 246 -8.44 -15.12 19.54
N TRP A 247 -8.07 -13.88 19.83
CA TRP A 247 -8.08 -13.31 21.17
C TRP A 247 -9.35 -12.50 21.38
N ILE A 248 -10.07 -12.80 22.47
CA ILE A 248 -11.29 -12.09 22.85
C ILE A 248 -11.16 -11.58 24.27
N SER A 249 -11.49 -10.31 24.44
CA SER A 249 -11.51 -9.61 25.73
C SER A 249 -12.92 -9.13 26.04
N ALA A 250 -13.44 -9.48 27.21
CA ALA A 250 -14.76 -9.09 27.67
C ALA A 250 -14.78 -9.01 29.20
N GLY A 251 -15.38 -7.95 29.75
CA GLY A 251 -15.42 -7.75 31.20
C GLY A 251 -14.04 -7.65 31.87
N GLY A 252 -13.01 -7.28 31.11
CA GLY A 252 -11.62 -7.21 31.56
C GLY A 252 -10.86 -8.55 31.57
N GLU A 253 -11.55 -9.67 31.37
CA GLU A 253 -10.90 -10.97 31.12
C GLU A 253 -10.54 -11.11 29.64
N SER A 254 -9.47 -11.87 29.33
CA SER A 254 -9.07 -12.18 27.95
C SER A 254 -8.82 -13.67 27.74
N ARG A 255 -9.26 -14.20 26.60
CA ARG A 255 -9.10 -15.60 26.21
C ARG A 255 -8.66 -15.74 24.77
N SER A 256 -7.79 -16.72 24.55
CA SER A 256 -7.38 -17.14 23.21
C SER A 256 -8.14 -18.39 22.80
N PHE A 257 -8.63 -18.41 21.57
CA PHE A 257 -9.34 -19.51 20.95
C PHE A 257 -8.52 -19.98 19.76
N ALA A 258 -8.19 -21.28 19.74
CA ALA A 258 -7.49 -21.89 18.62
C ALA A 258 -8.37 -21.83 17.37
N VAL A 259 -7.79 -21.42 16.26
CA VAL A 259 -8.49 -21.26 14.99
C VAL A 259 -8.14 -22.45 14.10
N VAL A 260 -9.17 -23.14 13.61
CA VAL A 260 -8.96 -24.17 12.59
C VAL A 260 -8.86 -23.47 11.24
N HIS A 261 -7.69 -23.58 10.61
CA HIS A 261 -7.49 -23.08 9.26
C HIS A 261 -7.97 -24.10 8.24
N GLU A 262 -9.01 -23.77 7.48
CA GLU A 262 -9.37 -24.52 6.28
C GLU A 262 -8.22 -24.40 5.28
N THR A 263 -7.39 -25.45 5.23
CA THR A 263 -6.43 -25.64 4.16
C THR A 263 -7.23 -26.02 2.93
N GLY A 264 -7.50 -25.04 2.07
CA GLY A 264 -8.17 -25.28 0.80
C GLY A 264 -7.48 -26.40 0.03
N LYS A 265 -8.28 -27.42 -0.34
CA LYS A 265 -7.92 -28.40 -1.38
C LYS A 265 -8.16 -27.79 -2.76
#